data_AF-A0A1I6CT15-F1
#
_entry.id   AF-A0A1I6CT15-F1
#
_cell.length_a   1.000
_cell.length_b   1.000
_cell.length_c   1.000
_cell.angle_alpha   90.00
_cell.angle_beta   90.00
_cell.angle_gamma   90.00
#
_symmetry.space_group_name_H-M   'P 1'
#
loop_
_entity.id
_entity.type
_entity.pdbx_description
1 polymer ?
#
loop_
_entity_poly.entity_id
_entity_poly.type
_entity_poly.pdbx_seq_one_letter_code
_entity_poly.pdbx_strand_id
1 'polypeptide(L)'
;MVWPYEPTRGSATVIENSAAGLVMVPGEVTVTVTGEQHHQDVLSRYAVPDGVTRHVAVNLTWCMIAAGKHRGQRGIEVRLDGYRVGELTFLMSQRYAPVLMHVESGGGATGSTAYVQRGDNGLLQIFLRMPREIPRGAVVPVATARKSWVAPVAIGAASLLAFFFAIGIVGAVVNGPTDVDKSAAGVSTTAAPTTTTTTVAPPTSTTTSTTTTTTTTTTTVPAAVAQPKPQPQPNPQPNPQPNPQPQPQPAPQPACDKNYSGCVPIASDVDCAGGTGNGPAYARGPIQVIGTDIYGLDSDKDGTACE
;
A
#
# COMPACT_ATOMS: atom_id res chain seq x y z
N MET A 1 -23.23 -18.26 -4.90
CA MET A 1 -22.78 -19.53 -5.48
C MET A 1 -21.42 -19.85 -4.88
N VAL A 2 -21.31 -20.95 -4.15
CA VAL A 2 -20.03 -21.45 -3.63
C VAL A 2 -19.39 -22.27 -4.73
N TRP A 3 -18.13 -22.00 -5.08
CA TRP A 3 -17.41 -22.81 -6.06
C TRP A 3 -17.05 -24.17 -5.46
N PRO A 4 -17.50 -25.30 -6.03
CA PRO A 4 -17.01 -26.61 -5.63
C PRO A 4 -15.63 -26.81 -6.26
N TYR A 5 -14.58 -26.77 -5.46
CA TYR A 5 -13.23 -27.13 -5.92
C TYR A 5 -12.96 -28.59 -5.58
N GLU A 6 -13.23 -29.51 -6.52
CA GLU A 6 -12.75 -30.88 -6.44
C GLU A 6 -11.26 -30.92 -6.80
N PRO A 7 -10.37 -31.34 -5.87
CA PRO A 7 -8.95 -31.43 -6.15
C PRO A 7 -8.67 -32.68 -7.01
N THR A 8 -8.40 -32.48 -8.30
CA THR A 8 -7.84 -33.53 -9.15
C THR A 8 -6.48 -33.97 -8.61
N ARG A 9 -6.27 -35.29 -8.49
CA ARG A 9 -5.01 -35.87 -7.99
C ARG A 9 -3.87 -35.73 -9.01
N GLY A 10 -3.32 -34.53 -9.14
CA GLY A 10 -1.98 -34.29 -9.67
C GLY A 10 -1.11 -33.74 -8.55
N SER A 11 -0.03 -34.44 -8.22
CA SER A 11 1.09 -34.02 -7.33
C SER A 11 0.81 -32.74 -6.51
N ALA A 12 0.09 -32.89 -5.39
CA ALA A 12 -0.27 -31.76 -4.55
C ALA A 12 0.99 -31.03 -4.08
N THR A 13 1.19 -29.80 -4.56
CA THR A 13 2.28 -28.93 -4.11
C THR A 13 2.02 -28.56 -2.65
N VAL A 14 2.75 -29.25 -1.76
CA VAL A 14 2.57 -29.12 -0.32
C VAL A 14 2.94 -27.69 0.08
N ILE A 15 1.98 -26.98 0.66
CA ILE A 15 2.22 -25.68 1.29
C ILE A 15 2.92 -25.95 2.63
N GLU A 16 4.15 -25.46 2.78
CA GLU A 16 5.02 -25.78 3.93
C GLU A 16 4.78 -24.90 5.16
N ASN A 17 3.86 -23.93 5.11
CA ASN A 17 3.42 -23.11 6.25
C ASN A 17 1.88 -23.05 6.37
N SER A 18 1.40 -22.35 7.40
CA SER A 18 -0.03 -22.30 7.71
C SER A 18 -0.80 -21.34 6.80
N ALA A 19 -1.71 -21.86 5.98
CA ALA A 19 -2.72 -21.10 5.25
C ALA A 19 -3.99 -20.78 6.08
N ALA A 20 -3.98 -21.03 7.39
CA ALA A 20 -5.15 -20.90 8.26
C ALA A 20 -5.66 -19.45 8.30
N GLY A 21 -6.98 -19.26 8.12
CA GLY A 21 -7.62 -17.95 8.07
C GLY A 21 -7.50 -17.21 6.73
N LEU A 22 -6.79 -17.78 5.74
CA LEU A 22 -6.68 -17.20 4.40
C LEU A 22 -7.66 -17.85 3.42
N VAL A 23 -8.33 -17.02 2.63
CA VAL A 23 -9.07 -17.46 1.44
C VAL A 23 -8.08 -17.51 0.29
N MET A 24 -7.60 -18.72 -0.04
CA MET A 24 -6.58 -18.93 -1.06
C MET A 24 -7.14 -18.69 -2.47
N VAL A 25 -6.58 -17.71 -3.18
CA VAL A 25 -6.92 -17.43 -4.59
C VAL A 25 -6.34 -18.52 -5.50
N PRO A 26 -7.01 -18.86 -6.63
CA PRO A 26 -6.48 -19.88 -7.54
C PRO A 26 -5.17 -19.40 -8.17
N GLY A 27 -4.15 -20.25 -8.07
CA GLY A 27 -2.79 -19.91 -8.48
C GLY A 27 -2.45 -20.43 -9.87
N GLU A 28 -2.62 -19.60 -10.89
CA GLU A 28 -2.42 -19.97 -12.30
C GLU A 28 -1.18 -19.32 -12.93
N VAL A 29 -1.03 -18.00 -12.76
CA VAL A 29 0.07 -17.22 -13.33
C VAL A 29 1.07 -16.82 -12.26
N THR A 30 2.36 -16.86 -12.60
CA THR A 30 3.44 -16.35 -11.76
C THR A 30 3.44 -14.82 -11.78
N VAL A 31 3.56 -14.20 -10.59
CA VAL A 31 3.71 -12.75 -10.42
C VAL A 31 4.90 -12.47 -9.51
N THR A 32 5.84 -11.65 -9.99
CA THR A 32 7.02 -11.21 -9.23
C THR A 32 6.61 -10.29 -8.08
N VAL A 33 7.08 -10.59 -6.88
CA VAL A 33 7.08 -9.64 -5.75
C VAL A 33 8.27 -8.69 -5.92
N THR A 34 8.16 -7.46 -5.42
CA THR A 34 9.23 -6.46 -5.48
C THR A 34 9.61 -5.98 -4.08
N GLY A 35 10.89 -5.67 -3.88
CA GLY A 35 11.39 -5.22 -2.57
C GLY A 35 11.80 -6.36 -1.63
N GLU A 36 11.72 -7.61 -2.09
CA GLU A 36 12.08 -8.83 -1.38
C GLU A 36 13.55 -8.88 -0.95
N GLN A 37 14.44 -8.16 -1.65
CA GLN A 37 15.83 -7.94 -1.25
C GLN A 37 15.97 -7.22 0.11
N HIS A 38 14.94 -6.49 0.56
CA HIS A 38 14.93 -5.82 1.86
C HIS A 38 14.36 -6.69 3.00
N HIS A 39 13.95 -7.93 2.69
CA HIS A 39 13.25 -8.85 3.60
C HIS A 39 13.90 -10.26 3.62
N GLN A 40 15.21 -10.32 3.34
CA GLN A 40 15.98 -11.56 3.32
C GLN A 40 16.06 -12.24 4.69
N ASP A 41 15.95 -11.49 5.79
CA ASP A 41 15.85 -12.01 7.15
C ASP A 41 14.60 -12.89 7.35
N VAL A 42 13.46 -12.45 6.82
CA VAL A 42 12.20 -13.22 6.85
C VAL A 42 12.29 -14.41 5.89
N LEU A 43 12.75 -14.18 4.66
CA LEU A 43 12.85 -15.22 3.63
C LEU A 43 13.86 -16.32 3.98
N SER A 44 14.91 -16.01 4.75
CA SER A 44 15.92 -17.00 5.18
C SER A 44 15.35 -18.18 5.95
N ARG A 45 14.23 -18.00 6.66
CA ARG A 45 13.48 -19.08 7.34
C ARG A 45 12.94 -20.13 6.37
N TYR A 46 12.72 -19.70 5.12
CA TYR A 46 12.20 -20.47 4.01
C TYR A 46 13.27 -20.83 2.98
N ALA A 47 14.56 -20.62 3.29
CA ALA A 47 15.68 -20.91 2.40
C ALA A 47 15.65 -22.34 1.85
N VAL A 48 16.03 -22.46 0.57
CA VAL A 48 16.11 -23.70 -0.20
C VAL A 48 17.45 -23.79 -0.93
N PRO A 49 17.94 -24.99 -1.26
CA PRO A 49 19.09 -25.17 -2.14
C PRO A 49 18.84 -24.58 -3.54
N ASP A 50 19.93 -24.34 -4.27
CA ASP A 50 19.90 -23.80 -5.62
C ASP A 50 19.12 -24.76 -6.55
N GLY A 51 18.25 -24.22 -7.41
CA GLY A 51 17.38 -25.01 -8.29
C GLY A 51 16.17 -25.68 -7.62
N VAL A 52 15.98 -25.53 -6.30
CA VAL A 52 14.80 -26.03 -5.58
C VAL A 52 13.83 -24.89 -5.30
N THR A 53 12.52 -25.18 -5.35
CA THR A 53 11.45 -24.27 -4.94
C THR A 53 10.76 -24.81 -3.67
N ARG A 54 10.39 -23.92 -2.75
CA ARG A 54 9.53 -24.22 -1.59
C ARG A 54 8.20 -23.50 -1.73
N HIS A 55 7.10 -24.22 -1.60
CA HIS A 55 5.75 -23.65 -1.69
C HIS A 55 5.25 -23.16 -0.33
N VAL A 56 4.69 -21.96 -0.29
CA VAL A 56 4.18 -21.30 0.92
C VAL A 56 2.85 -20.61 0.64
N ALA A 57 2.07 -20.34 1.68
CA ALA A 57 0.93 -19.44 1.65
C ALA A 57 1.36 -18.07 2.19
N VAL A 58 0.96 -17.01 1.48
CA VAL A 58 1.16 -15.62 1.90
C VAL A 58 -0.19 -14.91 2.00
N ASN A 59 -0.27 -13.98 2.94
CA ASN A 59 -1.37 -13.03 3.04
C ASN A 59 -1.08 -11.82 2.14
N LEU A 60 -2.09 -11.37 1.40
CA LEU A 60 -2.05 -10.18 0.56
C LEU A 60 -2.89 -9.09 1.21
N THR A 61 -2.24 -8.00 1.62
CA THR A 61 -2.89 -6.89 2.32
C THR A 61 -2.62 -5.56 1.61
N TRP A 62 -3.45 -4.56 1.86
CA TRP A 62 -3.25 -3.24 1.26
C TRP A 62 -2.11 -2.49 1.93
N CYS A 63 -1.28 -1.84 1.12
CA CYS A 63 -0.29 -0.87 1.56
C CYS A 63 -0.50 0.48 0.86
N MET A 64 0.22 1.49 1.32
CA MET A 64 0.49 2.71 0.55
C MET A 64 1.89 2.58 -0.02
N ILE A 65 2.03 2.71 -1.35
CA ILE A 65 3.32 2.59 -2.03
C ILE A 65 4.28 3.65 -1.48
N ALA A 66 5.42 3.23 -0.95
CA ALA A 66 6.31 4.10 -0.18
C ALA A 66 7.21 5.00 -1.07
N ALA A 67 7.51 4.58 -2.30
CA ALA A 67 8.53 5.19 -3.16
C ALA A 67 8.16 5.13 -4.66
N GLY A 68 8.95 5.81 -5.49
CA GLY A 68 8.80 5.83 -6.95
C GLY A 68 7.62 6.67 -7.46
N LYS A 69 7.31 6.56 -8.76
CA LYS A 69 6.28 7.34 -9.48
C LYS A 69 4.87 7.20 -8.89
N HIS A 70 4.61 6.10 -8.18
CA HIS A 70 3.31 5.74 -7.61
C HIS A 70 3.23 5.94 -6.09
N ARG A 71 4.18 6.67 -5.50
CA ARG A 71 4.20 6.95 -4.05
C ARG A 71 2.87 7.55 -3.57
N GLY A 72 2.33 7.02 -2.49
CA GLY A 72 1.05 7.45 -1.92
C GLY A 72 -0.18 6.92 -2.67
N GLN A 73 -0.01 6.04 -3.66
CA GLN A 73 -1.10 5.27 -4.25
C GLN A 73 -1.26 3.92 -3.52
N ARG A 74 -2.46 3.33 -3.59
CA ARG A 74 -2.78 2.04 -2.96
C ARG A 74 -2.03 0.91 -3.67
N GLY A 75 -1.23 0.17 -2.94
CA GLY A 75 -0.53 -1.04 -3.39
C GLY A 75 -1.02 -2.29 -2.67
N ILE A 76 -0.49 -3.44 -3.06
CA ILE A 76 -0.67 -4.72 -2.37
C ILE A 76 0.69 -5.16 -1.83
N GLU A 77 0.81 -5.25 -0.50
CA GLU A 77 1.98 -5.87 0.14
C GLU A 77 1.78 -7.39 0.29
N VAL A 78 2.90 -8.11 0.31
CA VAL A 78 2.95 -9.54 0.50
C VAL A 78 3.48 -9.84 1.89
N ARG A 79 2.78 -10.69 2.64
CA ARG A 79 3.14 -11.04 4.01
C ARG A 79 3.25 -12.55 4.21
N LEU A 80 4.44 -13.01 4.56
CA LEU A 80 4.74 -14.40 4.91
C LEU A 80 4.72 -14.53 6.43
N ASP A 81 3.86 -15.39 6.98
CA ASP A 81 3.59 -15.53 8.41
C ASP A 81 3.31 -14.19 9.13
N GLY A 82 2.67 -13.25 8.44
CA GLY A 82 2.38 -11.90 8.95
C GLY A 82 3.52 -10.89 8.84
N TYR A 83 4.74 -11.32 8.51
CA TYR A 83 5.89 -10.44 8.22
C TYR A 83 5.89 -10.00 6.76
N ARG A 84 6.13 -8.71 6.50
CA ARG A 84 6.23 -8.17 5.14
C ARG A 84 7.45 -8.77 4.42
N VAL A 85 7.25 -9.27 3.20
CA VAL A 85 8.31 -9.83 2.33
C VAL A 85 8.43 -9.10 0.99
N GLY A 86 7.66 -8.04 0.79
CA GLY A 86 7.72 -7.16 -0.39
C GLY A 86 6.34 -6.63 -0.75
N GLU A 87 6.22 -6.07 -1.96
CA GLU A 87 4.96 -5.58 -2.52
C GLU A 87 4.85 -5.86 -4.02
N LEU A 88 3.63 -5.89 -4.53
CA LEU A 88 3.37 -5.95 -5.96
C LEU A 88 3.62 -4.59 -6.60
N THR A 89 4.09 -4.58 -7.85
CA THR A 89 4.17 -3.35 -8.66
C THR A 89 2.80 -2.68 -8.73
N PHE A 90 2.77 -1.36 -8.97
CA PHE A 90 1.51 -0.61 -9.02
C PHE A 90 0.48 -1.20 -10.00
N LEU A 91 0.90 -1.57 -11.22
CA LEU A 91 -0.01 -2.16 -12.22
C LEU A 91 -0.51 -3.55 -11.80
N MET A 92 0.31 -4.38 -11.15
CA MET A 92 -0.14 -5.66 -10.59
C MET A 92 -1.09 -5.44 -9.40
N SER A 93 -0.81 -4.45 -8.55
CA SER A 93 -1.70 -4.05 -7.46
C SER A 93 -3.07 -3.62 -7.98
N GLN A 94 -3.14 -2.81 -9.04
CA GLN A 94 -4.40 -2.44 -9.71
C GLN A 94 -5.11 -3.66 -10.32
N ARG A 95 -4.37 -4.55 -11.00
CA ARG A 95 -4.93 -5.76 -11.63
C ARG A 95 -5.60 -6.68 -10.61
N TYR A 96 -4.95 -6.93 -9.47
CA TYR A 96 -5.43 -7.87 -8.46
C TYR A 96 -6.30 -7.22 -7.38
N ALA A 97 -6.43 -5.89 -7.36
CA ALA A 97 -7.28 -5.17 -6.41
C ALA A 97 -8.73 -5.71 -6.31
N PRO A 98 -9.44 -6.05 -7.42
CA PRO A 98 -10.79 -6.61 -7.33
C PRO A 98 -10.85 -7.98 -6.63
N VAL A 99 -9.75 -8.76 -6.65
CA VAL A 99 -9.67 -10.06 -5.96
C VAL A 99 -9.66 -9.86 -4.45
N LEU A 100 -8.80 -8.94 -3.96
CA LEU A 100 -8.73 -8.62 -2.53
C LEU A 100 -10.06 -8.02 -2.05
N MET A 101 -10.62 -7.05 -2.78
CA MET A 101 -11.91 -6.45 -2.43
C MET A 101 -13.04 -7.48 -2.37
N HIS A 102 -13.05 -8.48 -3.27
CA HIS A 102 -14.05 -9.55 -3.24
C HIS A 102 -13.92 -10.43 -1.99
N VAL A 103 -12.70 -10.87 -1.66
CA VAL A 103 -12.43 -11.69 -0.47
C VAL A 103 -12.76 -10.92 0.83
N GLU A 104 -12.34 -9.66 0.92
CA GLU A 104 -12.63 -8.78 2.06
C GLU A 104 -14.13 -8.50 2.21
N SER A 105 -14.88 -8.38 1.09
CA SER A 105 -16.34 -8.22 1.15
C SER A 105 -17.06 -9.46 1.73
N GLY A 106 -16.42 -10.63 1.66
CA GLY A 106 -16.85 -11.86 2.34
C GLY A 106 -16.32 -12.01 3.77
N GLY A 107 -15.58 -11.04 4.29
CA GLY A 107 -14.97 -11.08 5.63
C GLY A 107 -13.70 -11.95 5.73
N GLY A 108 -13.13 -12.38 4.60
CA GLY A 108 -11.89 -13.17 4.57
C GLY A 108 -10.63 -12.33 4.47
N ALA A 109 -9.48 -12.91 4.83
CA ALA A 109 -8.16 -12.40 4.45
C ALA A 109 -7.70 -13.06 3.14
N THR A 110 -7.06 -12.30 2.25
CA THR A 110 -6.69 -12.82 0.92
C THR A 110 -5.39 -13.62 0.97
N GLY A 111 -5.47 -14.93 0.69
CA GLY A 111 -4.30 -15.78 0.56
C GLY A 111 -3.88 -15.96 -0.89
N SER A 112 -2.58 -16.10 -1.13
CA SER A 112 -2.03 -16.60 -2.39
C SER A 112 -0.99 -17.68 -2.10
N THR A 113 -0.95 -18.73 -2.92
CA THR A 113 0.18 -19.66 -2.91
C THR A 113 1.36 -18.95 -3.55
N ALA A 114 2.48 -18.85 -2.85
CA ALA A 114 3.74 -18.38 -3.38
C ALA A 114 4.76 -19.53 -3.45
N TYR A 115 5.87 -19.30 -4.12
CA TYR A 115 7.05 -20.12 -4.00
C TYR A 115 8.30 -19.27 -3.74
N VAL A 116 9.14 -19.76 -2.83
CA VAL A 116 10.45 -19.20 -2.52
C VAL A 116 11.50 -20.03 -3.28
N GLN A 117 12.43 -19.35 -3.92
CA GLN A 117 13.56 -19.96 -4.62
C GLN A 117 14.80 -19.08 -4.45
N ARG A 118 15.98 -19.62 -4.76
CA ARG A 118 17.18 -18.79 -4.89
C ARG A 118 17.30 -18.26 -6.31
N GLY A 119 17.56 -16.96 -6.46
CA GLY A 119 17.87 -16.34 -7.74
C GLY A 119 19.36 -16.44 -8.08
N ASP A 120 19.71 -16.13 -9.33
CA ASP A 120 21.09 -16.21 -9.85
C ASP A 120 22.08 -15.27 -9.12
N ASN A 121 21.56 -14.25 -8.42
CA ASN A 121 22.31 -13.35 -7.56
C ASN A 121 22.58 -13.92 -6.15
N GLY A 122 22.19 -15.17 -5.87
CA GLY A 122 22.33 -15.84 -4.58
C GLY A 122 21.32 -15.43 -3.51
N LEU A 123 20.49 -14.42 -3.77
CA LEU A 123 19.42 -13.97 -2.87
C LEU A 123 18.18 -14.84 -3.00
N LEU A 124 17.36 -14.88 -1.95
CA LEU A 124 16.06 -15.52 -1.98
C LEU A 124 15.03 -14.61 -2.63
N GLN A 125 14.32 -15.15 -3.61
CA GLN A 125 13.22 -14.50 -4.32
C GLN A 125 11.90 -15.19 -3.94
N ILE A 126 10.82 -14.43 -3.95
CA ILE A 126 9.46 -14.95 -3.73
C ILE A 126 8.55 -14.54 -4.89
N PHE A 127 7.80 -15.52 -5.39
CA PHE A 127 6.89 -15.37 -6.53
C PHE A 127 5.49 -15.81 -6.14
N LEU A 128 4.48 -14.99 -6.43
CA LEU A 128 3.08 -15.36 -6.19
C LEU A 128 2.53 -16.21 -7.33
N ARG A 129 1.60 -17.09 -7.01
CA ARG A 129 0.67 -17.72 -7.96
C ARG A 129 -0.67 -17.01 -7.82
N MET A 130 -1.05 -16.29 -8.86
CA MET A 130 -2.25 -15.44 -8.91
C MET A 130 -3.25 -15.95 -9.97
N PRO A 131 -4.54 -15.57 -9.87
CA PRO A 131 -5.53 -15.91 -10.89
C PRO A 131 -5.18 -15.28 -12.23
N ARG A 132 -5.32 -16.01 -13.34
CA ARG A 132 -5.14 -15.44 -14.68
C ARG A 132 -6.23 -14.43 -15.00
N GLU A 133 -7.47 -14.83 -14.71
CA GLU A 133 -8.69 -14.06 -14.92
C GLU A 133 -9.15 -13.41 -13.61
N ILE A 134 -9.38 -12.10 -13.66
CA ILE A 134 -9.90 -11.35 -12.51
C ILE A 134 -11.43 -11.39 -12.58
N PRO A 135 -12.15 -11.86 -11.55
CA PRO A 135 -13.60 -11.92 -11.57
C PRO A 135 -14.19 -10.50 -11.72
N ARG A 136 -14.71 -10.21 -12.92
CA ARG A 136 -15.39 -8.95 -13.26
C ARG A 136 -16.78 -8.92 -12.63
N GLY A 137 -16.83 -8.77 -11.30
CA GLY A 137 -18.08 -8.84 -10.52
C GLY A 137 -18.22 -7.83 -9.39
N ALA A 138 -17.11 -7.24 -8.91
CA ALA A 138 -17.14 -6.20 -7.88
C ALA A 138 -16.67 -4.85 -8.46
N VAL A 139 -17.48 -4.28 -9.37
CA VAL A 139 -17.37 -2.87 -9.70
C VAL A 139 -17.87 -2.09 -8.49
N VAL A 140 -16.99 -1.84 -7.52
CA VAL A 140 -17.24 -0.82 -6.51
C VAL A 140 -17.26 0.50 -7.29
N PRO A 141 -18.39 1.21 -7.40
CA PRO A 141 -18.35 2.54 -7.98
C PRO A 141 -17.47 3.38 -7.07
N VAL A 142 -16.36 3.89 -7.62
CA VAL A 142 -15.67 5.00 -6.98
C VAL A 142 -16.71 6.11 -6.87
N ALA A 143 -17.20 6.34 -5.67
CA ALA A 143 -18.06 7.46 -5.38
C ALA A 143 -17.22 8.72 -5.63
N THR A 144 -17.33 9.27 -6.84
CA THR A 144 -16.79 10.59 -7.15
C THR A 144 -17.40 11.53 -6.12
N ALA A 145 -16.54 12.13 -5.29
CA ALA A 145 -16.98 13.02 -4.23
C ALA A 145 -17.81 14.12 -4.89
N ARG A 146 -19.14 14.08 -4.69
CA ARG A 146 -20.05 15.09 -5.22
C ARG A 146 -19.63 16.41 -4.60
N LYS A 147 -18.93 17.23 -5.38
CA LYS A 147 -18.56 18.59 -5.00
C LYS A 147 -19.86 19.34 -4.75
N SER A 148 -20.26 19.44 -3.49
CA SER A 148 -21.55 20.00 -3.09
C SER A 148 -21.52 21.50 -3.36
N TRP A 149 -21.94 21.87 -4.57
CA TRP A 149 -22.15 23.26 -4.93
C TRP A 149 -23.39 23.74 -4.20
N VAL A 150 -23.18 24.31 -3.01
CA VAL A 150 -24.23 24.96 -2.24
C VAL A 150 -24.63 26.21 -3.01
N ALA A 151 -25.83 26.21 -3.59
CA ALA A 151 -26.39 27.42 -4.19
C ALA A 151 -26.64 28.46 -3.09
N PRO A 152 -26.30 29.75 -3.30
CA PRO A 152 -26.56 30.78 -2.30
C PRO A 152 -28.06 31.03 -2.19
N VAL A 153 -28.65 30.64 -1.06
CA VAL A 153 -30.03 31.03 -0.71
C VAL A 153 -30.04 32.52 -0.41
N ALA A 154 -30.64 33.31 -1.29
CA ALA A 154 -30.89 34.72 -1.06
C ALA A 154 -31.94 34.88 0.05
N ILE A 155 -31.54 35.41 1.21
CA ILE A 155 -32.46 35.74 2.31
C ILE A 155 -33.18 37.04 1.94
N GLY A 156 -34.34 36.90 1.28
CA GLY A 156 -35.28 37.99 1.09
C GLY A 156 -36.06 38.26 2.39
N ALA A 157 -35.87 39.44 2.98
CA ALA A 157 -36.53 39.81 4.23
C ALA A 157 -37.91 40.43 3.99
N ALA A 158 -38.98 39.74 4.42
CA ALA A 158 -40.32 40.25 4.75
C ALA A 158 -41.22 39.07 5.19
N SER A 159 -42.29 39.19 5.99
CA SER A 159 -42.68 40.17 7.02
C SER A 159 -43.85 39.58 7.83
N LEU A 160 -43.81 39.76 9.16
CA LEU A 160 -44.93 39.93 10.11
C LEU A 160 -46.31 39.25 9.87
N LEU A 161 -46.74 38.44 10.85
CA LEU A 161 -48.06 38.42 11.55
C LEU A 161 -48.28 37.00 12.13
N ALA A 162 -48.02 36.75 13.41
CA ALA A 162 -48.90 37.02 14.55
C ALA A 162 -50.21 36.20 14.53
N PHE A 163 -50.30 35.20 15.43
CA PHE A 163 -51.38 35.13 16.42
C PHE A 163 -51.04 34.11 17.54
N PHE A 164 -50.88 34.61 18.77
CA PHE A 164 -51.02 33.78 19.96
C PHE A 164 -52.50 33.67 20.29
N PHE A 165 -53.04 32.45 20.40
CA PHE A 165 -54.22 32.20 21.23
C PHE A 165 -53.99 30.95 22.07
N ALA A 166 -54.25 31.07 23.36
CA ALA A 166 -54.07 30.04 24.37
C ALA A 166 -55.42 29.45 24.79
N ILE A 167 -55.37 28.41 25.64
CA ILE A 167 -56.51 27.76 26.32
C ILE A 167 -57.35 26.88 25.36
N GLY A 168 -57.75 25.65 25.68
CA GLY A 168 -57.51 24.80 26.85
C GLY A 168 -58.71 23.87 27.15
N ILE A 169 -58.50 22.87 28.01
CA ILE A 169 -59.52 22.19 28.85
C ILE A 169 -60.47 21.15 28.18
N VAL A 170 -60.31 19.87 28.62
CA VAL A 170 -61.33 18.77 28.71
C VAL A 170 -61.94 18.23 27.39
N GLY A 171 -62.21 16.94 27.19
CA GLY A 171 -61.99 15.74 28.01
C GLY A 171 -63.15 14.72 27.91
N ALA A 172 -62.87 13.47 28.30
CA ALA A 172 -63.81 12.37 28.62
C ALA A 172 -64.48 11.53 27.49
N VAL A 173 -64.36 10.20 27.66
CA VAL A 173 -65.25 9.06 27.30
C VAL A 173 -65.54 8.77 25.79
N VAL A 174 -65.79 7.54 25.32
CA VAL A 174 -66.18 6.24 25.93
C VAL A 174 -65.50 5.02 25.25
N ASN A 175 -65.19 4.00 26.06
CA ASN A 175 -65.24 2.52 25.87
C ASN A 175 -65.15 1.84 24.48
N GLY A 176 -64.38 0.74 24.41
CA GLY A 176 -64.40 -0.28 23.33
C GLY A 176 -65.56 -1.30 23.46
N PRO A 177 -65.42 -2.62 23.16
CA PRO A 177 -64.19 -3.45 23.09
C PRO A 177 -64.15 -4.50 21.93
N THR A 178 -63.31 -5.54 22.06
CA THR A 178 -63.29 -6.87 21.37
C THR A 178 -63.06 -6.89 19.84
N ASP A 179 -62.28 -7.79 19.21
CA ASP A 179 -61.38 -8.91 19.61
C ASP A 179 -60.40 -9.18 18.40
N VAL A 180 -59.46 -10.13 18.32
CA VAL A 180 -59.16 -11.39 19.05
C VAL A 180 -57.63 -11.67 19.06
N ASP A 181 -57.20 -12.63 19.87
CA ASP A 181 -55.84 -13.22 19.93
C ASP A 181 -55.25 -13.79 18.62
N LYS A 182 -53.90 -13.72 18.51
CA LYS A 182 -53.11 -14.97 18.35
C LYS A 182 -51.68 -14.88 18.92
N SER A 183 -51.43 -15.70 19.93
CA SER A 183 -50.13 -15.87 20.61
C SER A 183 -49.06 -16.57 19.76
N ALA A 184 -47.80 -16.22 20.02
CA ALA A 184 -46.67 -17.17 20.04
C ALA A 184 -45.56 -16.68 20.98
N ALA A 185 -45.25 -17.45 22.01
CA ALA A 185 -44.14 -17.19 22.94
C ALA A 185 -42.78 -17.52 22.29
N GLY A 186 -41.70 -16.87 22.74
CA GLY A 186 -40.39 -17.01 22.07
C GLY A 186 -39.16 -16.45 22.82
N VAL A 187 -39.06 -16.68 24.14
CA VAL A 187 -37.81 -16.72 24.93
C VAL A 187 -36.76 -15.62 24.66
N SER A 188 -36.78 -14.55 25.46
CA SER A 188 -35.63 -13.64 25.62
C SER A 188 -34.68 -14.17 26.69
N THR A 189 -33.60 -14.85 26.29
CA THR A 189 -32.54 -15.27 27.21
C THR A 189 -31.55 -14.12 27.44
N THR A 190 -31.73 -13.36 28.52
CA THR A 190 -30.75 -12.34 28.96
C THR A 190 -29.49 -13.01 29.49
N ALA A 191 -28.48 -13.16 28.64
CA ALA A 191 -27.13 -13.57 29.06
C ALA A 191 -26.37 -12.35 29.59
N ALA A 192 -26.07 -12.33 30.89
CA ALA A 192 -25.24 -11.28 31.50
C ALA A 192 -23.76 -11.45 31.10
N PRO A 193 -23.03 -10.36 30.76
CA PRO A 193 -21.58 -10.43 30.60
C PRO A 193 -20.91 -10.49 31.98
N THR A 194 -20.40 -11.66 32.35
CA THR A 194 -19.53 -11.81 33.52
C THR A 194 -18.20 -11.10 33.27
N THR A 195 -17.96 -10.00 33.96
CA THR A 195 -16.69 -9.25 33.88
C THR A 195 -15.62 -9.94 34.73
N THR A 196 -14.75 -10.72 34.11
CA THR A 196 -13.57 -11.30 34.78
C THR A 196 -12.43 -10.28 34.81
N THR A 197 -12.28 -9.59 35.94
CA THR A 197 -11.16 -8.66 36.17
C THR A 197 -9.89 -9.43 36.54
N THR A 198 -9.02 -9.67 35.56
CA THR A 198 -7.68 -10.22 35.82
C THR A 198 -6.71 -9.11 36.21
N THR A 199 -6.42 -8.99 37.50
CA THR A 199 -5.40 -8.07 38.03
C THR A 199 -4.00 -8.53 37.61
N VAL A 200 -3.38 -7.82 36.66
CA VAL A 200 -1.96 -8.01 36.32
C VAL A 200 -1.11 -7.10 37.19
N ALA A 201 -0.08 -7.67 37.84
CA ALA A 201 0.84 -6.93 38.70
C ALA A 201 1.71 -5.95 37.90
N PRO A 202 2.07 -4.77 38.46
CA PRO A 202 2.92 -3.80 37.78
C PRO A 202 4.36 -4.30 37.64
N PRO A 203 5.07 -4.00 36.53
CA PRO A 203 6.48 -4.31 36.38
C PRO A 203 7.35 -3.40 37.27
N THR A 204 8.17 -4.00 38.12
CA THR A 204 9.16 -3.29 38.94
C THR A 204 10.22 -2.63 38.06
N SER A 205 10.36 -1.31 38.15
CA SER A 205 11.43 -0.56 37.49
C SER A 205 12.74 -0.64 38.26
N THR A 206 13.69 -1.43 37.77
CA THR A 206 15.05 -1.50 38.33
C THR A 206 15.86 -0.27 37.96
N THR A 207 16.13 0.60 38.93
CA THR A 207 16.98 1.79 38.75
C THR A 207 18.46 1.41 38.85
N THR A 208 19.19 1.45 37.73
CA THR A 208 20.66 1.30 37.70
C THR A 208 21.33 2.60 38.15
N SER A 209 21.94 2.58 39.35
CA SER A 209 22.76 3.71 39.83
C SER A 209 24.18 3.62 39.31
N THR A 210 24.59 4.57 38.48
CA THR A 210 25.98 4.67 37.98
C THR A 210 26.87 5.30 39.04
N THR A 211 27.85 4.56 39.56
CA THR A 211 28.84 5.04 40.53
C THR A 211 29.94 5.84 39.84
N THR A 212 30.08 7.12 40.19
CA THR A 212 31.18 7.97 39.71
C THR A 212 32.42 7.80 40.60
N THR A 213 33.45 7.13 40.08
CA THR A 213 34.74 7.00 40.78
C THR A 213 35.59 8.25 40.58
N THR A 214 35.85 9.00 41.66
CA THR A 214 36.75 10.16 41.65
C THR A 214 38.21 9.72 41.76
N THR A 215 39.00 9.91 40.70
CA THR A 215 40.45 9.65 40.73
C THR A 215 41.20 10.91 41.15
N THR A 216 41.84 10.88 42.32
CA THR A 216 42.58 12.02 42.89
C THR A 216 43.94 12.23 42.21
N THR A 217 44.27 13.49 41.95
CA THR A 217 45.50 13.97 41.30
C THR A 217 46.73 13.90 42.22
N THR A 218 47.89 13.52 41.66
CA THR A 218 49.21 13.82 42.25
C THR A 218 50.22 14.10 41.13
N THR A 219 50.56 15.38 40.93
CA THR A 219 51.63 15.78 39.99
C THR A 219 52.53 16.83 40.63
N THR A 220 53.75 16.43 40.97
CA THR A 220 54.82 17.29 41.51
C THR A 220 55.67 17.87 40.39
N VAL A 221 55.71 19.20 40.22
CA VAL A 221 56.86 19.90 39.58
C VAL A 221 56.97 21.34 40.11
N PRO A 222 58.15 21.74 40.64
CA PRO A 222 58.54 23.15 40.73
C PRO A 222 59.80 23.43 39.89
N ALA A 223 59.67 24.20 38.81
CA ALA A 223 60.77 24.94 38.20
C ALA A 223 60.20 26.11 37.38
N ALA A 224 60.46 27.34 37.80
CA ALA A 224 60.04 28.53 37.05
C ALA A 224 61.03 28.82 35.91
N VAL A 225 60.50 28.99 34.70
CA VAL A 225 61.23 29.53 33.54
C VAL A 225 60.39 30.62 32.87
N ALA A 226 61.08 31.62 32.30
CA ALA A 226 60.53 32.95 32.03
C ALA A 226 59.38 32.96 31.00
N GLN A 227 58.43 33.90 31.19
CA GLN A 227 57.28 34.09 30.30
C GLN A 227 57.69 34.59 28.90
N PRO A 228 57.29 33.91 27.82
CA PRO A 228 57.32 34.46 26.47
C PRO A 228 56.25 35.55 26.30
N LYS A 229 56.56 36.55 25.46
CA LYS A 229 55.65 37.64 25.09
C LYS A 229 54.41 37.10 24.36
N PRO A 230 53.19 37.67 24.54
CA PRO A 230 51.98 37.13 23.92
C PRO A 230 52.08 37.04 22.40
N GLN A 231 51.86 35.85 21.85
CA GLN A 231 51.68 35.67 20.40
C GLN A 231 50.32 36.25 19.96
N PRO A 232 50.23 36.87 18.76
CA PRO A 232 48.96 37.27 18.19
C PRO A 232 48.02 36.07 18.02
N GLN A 233 46.77 36.23 18.43
CA GLN A 233 45.77 35.18 18.37
C GLN A 233 45.47 34.81 16.90
N PRO A 234 45.46 33.52 16.51
CA PRO A 234 45.09 33.12 15.16
C PRO A 234 43.67 33.56 14.82
N ASN A 235 43.48 34.06 13.61
CA ASN A 235 42.17 34.50 13.13
C ASN A 235 41.20 33.29 13.04
N PRO A 236 39.90 33.42 13.37
CA PRO A 236 38.98 32.29 13.33
C PRO A 236 38.93 31.64 11.95
N GLN A 237 39.16 30.33 11.90
CA GLN A 237 39.11 29.57 10.65
C GLN A 237 37.66 29.46 10.16
N PRO A 238 37.36 29.70 8.87
CA PRO A 238 36.01 29.56 8.34
C PRO A 238 35.43 28.15 8.58
N ASN A 239 34.16 28.09 8.96
CA ASN A 239 33.45 26.84 9.21
C ASN A 239 33.37 26.01 7.91
N PRO A 240 33.59 24.68 7.93
CA PRO A 240 33.52 23.86 6.72
C PRO A 240 32.14 23.98 6.04
N GLN A 241 32.15 24.30 4.75
CA GLN A 241 30.92 24.41 3.97
C GLN A 241 30.29 23.00 3.79
N PRO A 242 28.96 22.85 3.87
CA PRO A 242 28.31 21.56 3.67
C PRO A 242 28.68 20.94 2.31
N ASN A 243 29.01 19.64 2.34
CA ASN A 243 29.38 18.90 1.14
C ASN A 243 28.18 18.88 0.15
N PRO A 244 28.37 19.10 -1.17
CA PRO A 244 27.27 19.09 -2.12
C PRO A 244 26.47 17.77 -2.06
N GLN A 245 25.16 17.89 -1.97
CA GLN A 245 24.26 16.75 -1.94
C GLN A 245 24.35 15.99 -3.28
N PRO A 246 24.41 14.63 -3.29
CA PRO A 246 24.52 13.88 -4.54
C PRO A 246 23.42 14.24 -5.53
N GLN A 247 23.83 14.66 -6.73
CA GLN A 247 22.91 15.05 -7.79
C GLN A 247 22.12 13.82 -8.29
N PRO A 248 20.81 13.93 -8.59
CA PRO A 248 20.02 12.79 -9.05
C PRO A 248 20.66 12.09 -10.24
N GLN A 249 20.88 10.78 -10.10
CA GLN A 249 21.46 9.97 -11.16
C GLN A 249 20.55 10.01 -12.40
N PRO A 250 21.10 10.17 -13.62
CA PRO A 250 20.28 10.23 -14.83
C PRO A 250 19.37 9.00 -14.96
N ALA A 251 18.11 9.23 -15.33
CA ALA A 251 17.17 8.15 -15.60
C ALA A 251 17.72 7.24 -16.72
N PRO A 252 17.47 5.91 -16.67
CA PRO A 252 17.85 5.02 -17.75
C PRO A 252 17.31 5.54 -19.08
N GLN A 253 18.17 5.62 -20.10
CA GLN A 253 17.72 6.01 -21.43
C GLN A 253 16.71 4.97 -21.93
N PRO A 254 15.51 5.37 -22.38
CA PRO A 254 14.52 4.42 -22.87
C PRO A 254 15.07 3.71 -24.10
N ALA A 255 14.88 2.40 -24.17
CA ALA A 255 15.10 1.67 -25.41
C ALA A 255 14.14 2.20 -26.48
N CYS A 256 14.64 2.40 -27.69
CA CYS A 256 13.87 2.91 -28.82
C CYS A 256 13.12 1.75 -29.52
N ASP A 257 11.87 1.99 -29.93
CA ASP A 257 11.10 1.02 -30.70
C ASP A 257 11.62 0.90 -32.14
N LYS A 258 11.60 -0.33 -32.68
CA LYS A 258 12.16 -0.65 -34.01
C LYS A 258 11.22 -0.36 -35.19
N ASN A 259 9.93 -0.08 -34.93
CA ASN A 259 8.97 0.23 -35.98
C ASN A 259 9.13 1.66 -36.54
N TYR A 260 10.07 2.45 -36.00
CA TYR A 260 10.23 3.87 -36.32
C TYR A 260 11.70 4.21 -36.59
N SER A 261 11.98 5.22 -37.43
CA SER A 261 13.34 5.61 -37.83
C SER A 261 14.09 6.47 -36.80
N GLY A 262 13.36 7.07 -35.85
CA GLY A 262 13.90 7.84 -34.73
C GLY A 262 13.68 7.13 -33.39
N CYS A 263 14.17 7.73 -32.30
CA CYS A 263 13.97 7.12 -30.97
C CYS A 263 12.56 7.40 -30.43
N VAL A 264 11.61 6.53 -30.77
CA VAL A 264 10.31 6.43 -30.11
C VAL A 264 10.49 5.62 -28.82
N PRO A 265 10.26 6.18 -27.61
CA PRO A 265 10.47 5.44 -26.36
C PRO A 265 9.52 4.24 -26.24
N ILE A 266 10.03 3.06 -25.89
CA ILE A 266 9.15 1.90 -25.63
C ILE A 266 8.34 2.14 -24.35
N ALA A 267 7.05 2.39 -24.52
CA ALA A 267 6.07 2.59 -23.45
C ALA A 267 4.74 1.90 -23.79
N SER A 268 3.75 1.97 -22.89
CA SER A 268 2.40 1.47 -23.14
C SER A 268 1.60 2.31 -24.12
N ASP A 269 2.00 3.58 -24.26
CA ASP A 269 1.38 4.64 -25.03
C ASP A 269 2.44 5.73 -25.22
N VAL A 270 2.50 6.34 -26.40
CA VAL A 270 3.50 7.35 -26.78
C VAL A 270 2.78 8.41 -27.58
N ASP A 271 2.96 9.67 -27.21
CA ASP A 271 2.34 10.81 -27.89
C ASP A 271 3.38 11.65 -28.66
N CYS A 272 2.91 12.48 -29.58
CA CYS A 272 3.75 13.49 -30.22
C CYS A 272 4.05 14.66 -29.27
N ALA A 273 5.34 14.94 -29.07
CA ALA A 273 5.81 16.01 -28.20
C ALA A 273 5.38 17.39 -28.74
N GLY A 274 4.56 18.10 -27.96
CA GLY A 274 3.95 19.37 -28.36
C GLY A 274 2.45 19.28 -28.67
N GLY A 275 1.91 18.05 -28.80
CA GLY A 275 0.47 17.81 -28.88
C GLY A 275 -0.25 17.84 -27.52
N THR A 276 -1.55 17.56 -27.54
CA THR A 276 -2.42 17.46 -26.35
C THR A 276 -2.41 16.10 -25.67
N GLY A 277 -1.42 15.27 -26.00
CA GLY A 277 -1.22 13.92 -25.48
C GLY A 277 -1.12 13.84 -23.96
N ASN A 278 -1.52 12.70 -23.40
CA ASN A 278 -1.47 12.44 -21.95
C ASN A 278 -0.66 11.17 -21.61
N GLY A 279 0.01 10.60 -22.61
CA GLY A 279 0.75 9.37 -22.55
C GLY A 279 1.97 9.45 -21.61
N PRO A 280 2.46 8.30 -21.13
CA PRO A 280 3.60 8.21 -20.23
C PRO A 280 4.94 8.57 -20.88
N ALA A 281 5.00 8.67 -22.21
CA ALA A 281 6.20 9.01 -23.00
C ALA A 281 5.82 9.84 -24.24
N TYR A 282 6.79 10.55 -24.80
CA TYR A 282 6.60 11.39 -25.98
C TYR A 282 7.71 11.19 -27.01
N ALA A 283 7.33 11.05 -28.29
CA ALA A 283 8.21 11.05 -29.45
C ALA A 283 8.37 12.47 -30.01
N ARG A 284 9.53 12.79 -30.59
CA ARG A 284 9.79 14.10 -31.21
C ARG A 284 9.94 13.93 -32.71
N GLY A 285 8.94 14.36 -33.47
CA GLY A 285 8.90 14.23 -34.92
C GLY A 285 9.68 15.30 -35.70
N PRO A 286 9.66 15.21 -37.03
CA PRO A 286 9.04 14.12 -37.81
C PRO A 286 9.87 12.84 -37.74
N ILE A 287 9.21 11.68 -37.63
CA ILE A 287 9.83 10.35 -37.56
C ILE A 287 9.16 9.44 -38.58
N GLN A 288 9.90 8.65 -39.37
CA GLN A 288 9.27 7.74 -40.33
C GLN A 288 8.82 6.44 -39.65
N VAL A 289 7.65 5.93 -40.04
CA VAL A 289 7.17 4.59 -39.69
C VAL A 289 7.82 3.58 -40.63
N ILE A 290 8.75 2.78 -40.09
CA ILE A 290 9.46 1.71 -40.81
C ILE A 290 8.64 0.41 -40.80
N GLY A 291 7.94 0.15 -39.70
CA GLY A 291 7.19 -1.08 -39.45
C GLY A 291 5.69 -0.84 -39.39
N THR A 292 5.08 -1.22 -38.27
CA THR A 292 3.67 -0.91 -37.97
C THR A 292 3.61 0.29 -37.03
N ASP A 293 2.72 1.25 -37.31
CA ASP A 293 2.42 2.30 -36.35
C ASP A 293 1.59 1.74 -35.18
N ILE A 294 2.29 1.22 -34.17
CA ILE A 294 1.69 0.58 -32.99
C ILE A 294 1.16 1.59 -31.97
N TYR A 295 1.56 2.87 -32.08
CA TYR A 295 1.20 3.94 -31.16
C TYR A 295 0.19 4.94 -31.74
N GLY A 296 -0.10 4.90 -33.05
CA GLY A 296 -1.05 5.83 -33.68
C GLY A 296 -0.45 7.23 -33.89
N LEU A 297 0.87 7.32 -34.06
CA LEU A 297 1.60 8.57 -34.24
C LEU A 297 1.50 9.13 -35.66
N ASP A 298 1.15 8.27 -36.63
CA ASP A 298 0.89 8.61 -38.04
C ASP A 298 -0.64 8.61 -38.26
N SER A 299 -1.23 9.80 -38.17
CA SER A 299 -2.69 9.96 -38.08
C SER A 299 -3.41 9.87 -39.43
N ASP A 300 -2.78 10.31 -40.51
CA ASP A 300 -3.30 10.29 -41.88
C ASP A 300 -2.72 9.16 -42.75
N LYS A 301 -1.73 8.42 -42.23
CA LYS A 301 -1.16 7.17 -42.77
C LYS A 301 -0.31 7.37 -44.01
N ASP A 302 0.46 8.45 -44.01
CA ASP A 302 1.38 8.79 -45.10
C ASP A 302 2.77 8.12 -44.96
N GLY A 303 3.08 7.58 -43.77
CA GLY A 303 4.37 7.00 -43.41
C GLY A 303 5.19 7.86 -42.45
N THR A 304 4.70 9.04 -42.05
CA THR A 304 5.37 10.00 -41.17
C THR A 304 4.59 10.21 -39.88
N ALA A 305 5.27 9.96 -38.77
CA ALA A 305 4.77 10.12 -37.42
C ALA A 305 5.20 11.47 -36.82
N CYS A 306 4.28 12.10 -36.11
CA CYS A 306 4.49 13.37 -35.39
C CYS A 306 4.90 14.56 -36.26
N GLU A 307 4.08 14.81 -37.27
CA GLU A 307 4.03 16.03 -38.11
C GLU A 307 3.80 17.32 -37.29
#